data_AF-A0A3B8RWN1-F1
#
_entry.id   AF-A0A3B8RWN1-F1
#
_cell.length_a   1.000
_cell.length_b   1.000
_cell.length_c   1.000
_cell.angle_alpha   90.00
_cell.angle_beta   90.00
_cell.angle_gamma   90.00
#
_symmetry.space_group_name_H-M   'P 1'
#
loop_
_entity.id
_entity.type
_entity.pdbx_description
1 polymer ?
#
loop_
_entity_poly.entity_id
_entity_poly.type
_entity_poly.pdbx_seq_one_letter_code
_entity_poly.pdbx_strand_id
1 'polypeptide(L)'
;MPANDNIQWHRHIGIYAYRVEVLNQFVAWPMSPGEQAESLEQLRALDNGVQIHCEEASGSLPSGIDTMEDLERVRAMFTSEKTL
;
A
#
# COMPACT_ATOMS: atom_id res chain seq x y z
N MET A 1 -13.79 21.08 7.02
CA MET A 1 -13.02 20.95 8.27
C MET A 1 -11.78 21.82 8.11
N PRO A 2 -11.49 22.77 9.01
CA PRO A 2 -10.21 23.48 8.96
C PRO A 2 -9.09 22.44 9.16
N ALA A 3 -8.04 22.51 8.35
CA ALA A 3 -6.86 21.70 8.54
C ALA A 3 -6.28 22.07 9.91
N ASN A 4 -6.23 21.10 10.82
CA ASN A 4 -5.56 21.27 12.09
C ASN A 4 -4.06 21.11 11.78
N ASP A 5 -3.28 22.18 11.84
CA ASP A 5 -1.86 22.25 11.44
C ASP A 5 -0.93 21.31 12.24
N ASN A 6 -1.48 20.58 13.22
CA ASN A 6 -0.78 19.65 14.10
C ASN A 6 -1.06 18.16 13.81
N ILE A 7 -1.73 17.81 12.70
CA ILE A 7 -1.97 16.40 12.33
C ILE A 7 -0.93 15.95 11.31
N GLN A 8 -0.17 14.92 11.66
CA GLN A 8 0.71 14.22 10.73
C GLN A 8 -0.09 13.15 9.98
N TRP A 9 -0.13 13.27 8.65
CA TRP A 9 -0.82 12.33 7.77
C TRP A 9 0.17 11.32 7.19
N HIS A 10 -0.21 10.06 7.19
CA HIS A 10 0.57 8.99 6.58
C HIS A 10 -0.23 8.39 5.42
N ARG A 11 0.43 8.18 4.28
CA ARG A 11 -0.15 7.48 3.12
C ARG A 11 0.17 5.99 3.26
N HIS A 12 -0.86 5.14 3.20
CA HIS A 12 -0.67 3.69 3.12
C HIS A 12 0.06 3.29 1.83
N ILE A 13 0.98 2.33 1.94
CA ILE A 13 1.75 1.80 0.82
C ILE A 13 1.39 0.32 0.68
N GLY A 14 1.07 -0.12 -0.54
CA GLY A 14 0.62 -1.48 -0.85
C GLY A 14 1.71 -2.57 -0.76
N ILE A 15 2.56 -2.53 0.25
CA ILE A 15 3.56 -3.56 0.57
C ILE A 15 3.13 -4.22 1.88
N TYR A 16 3.07 -5.54 1.87
CA TYR A 16 2.55 -6.30 3.00
C TYR A 16 3.42 -7.53 3.29
N ALA A 17 3.40 -7.95 4.55
CA ALA A 17 3.96 -9.21 5.01
C ALA A 17 2.87 -9.99 5.75
N TYR A 18 2.65 -11.25 5.36
CA TYR A 18 1.59 -12.08 5.91
C TYR A 18 2.14 -13.37 6.51
N ARG A 19 1.47 -13.86 7.57
CA ARG A 19 1.56 -15.26 7.94
C ARG A 19 0.66 -16.05 7.00
N VAL A 20 1.15 -17.20 6.53
CA VAL A 20 0.40 -18.08 5.61
C VAL A 20 -0.97 -18.48 6.19
N GLU A 21 -1.03 -18.76 7.50
CA GLU A 21 -2.28 -19.11 8.18
C GLU A 21 -3.36 -18.02 8.09
N VAL A 22 -2.96 -16.75 8.19
CA VAL A 22 -3.86 -15.59 8.13
C VAL A 22 -4.31 -15.37 6.70
N LEU A 23 -3.39 -15.50 5.73
CA LEU A 23 -3.71 -15.37 4.32
C LEU A 23 -4.75 -16.41 3.86
N ASN A 24 -4.61 -17.66 4.32
CA ASN A 24 -5.58 -18.72 4.02
C ASN A 24 -6.97 -18.43 4.62
N GLN A 25 -7.03 -17.83 5.81
CA GLN A 25 -8.31 -17.40 6.39
C GLN A 25 -8.90 -16.21 5.63
N PHE A 26 -8.05 -15.24 5.26
CA PHE A 26 -8.43 -14.01 4.56
C PHE A 26 -9.16 -14.26 3.25
N VAL A 27 -8.67 -15.20 2.44
CA VAL A 27 -9.29 -15.57 1.17
C VAL A 27 -10.61 -16.34 1.33
N ALA A 28 -10.86 -16.92 2.50
CA ALA A 28 -12.09 -17.66 2.80
C ALA A 28 -13.20 -16.79 3.39
N TRP A 29 -12.86 -15.63 3.97
CA TRP A 29 -13.86 -14.71 4.51
C TRP A 29 -14.65 -14.01 3.39
N PRO A 30 -15.96 -13.77 3.60
CA PRO A 30 -16.74 -12.94 2.70
C PRO A 30 -16.22 -11.50 2.74
N MET A 31 -16.47 -10.78 1.65
CA MET A 31 -16.20 -9.34 1.56
C MET A 31 -16.90 -8.59 2.69
N SER A 32 -16.16 -7.80 3.47
CA SER A 32 -16.72 -7.13 4.65
C SER A 32 -17.49 -5.86 4.27
N PRO A 33 -18.39 -5.35 5.14
CA PRO A 33 -19.06 -4.07 4.90
C PRO A 33 -18.08 -2.90 4.75
N GLY A 34 -17.00 -2.88 5.55
CA GLY A 34 -15.97 -1.84 5.48
C GLY A 34 -15.22 -1.88 4.14
N GLU A 35 -14.82 -3.08 3.70
CA GLU A 35 -14.20 -3.27 2.39
C GLU A 35 -15.11 -2.79 1.25
N GLN A 36 -16.41 -3.09 1.29
CA GLN A 36 -17.36 -2.64 0.26
C GLN A 36 -17.51 -1.12 0.21
N ALA A 37 -17.60 -0.49 1.39
CA ALA A 37 -17.83 0.95 1.49
C ALA A 37 -16.62 1.76 0.99
N GLU A 38 -15.41 1.31 1.28
CA GLU A 38 -14.18 2.05 1.02
C GLU A 38 -13.36 1.50 -0.16
N SER A 39 -13.76 0.34 -0.71
CA SER A 39 -12.98 -0.41 -1.70
C SER A 39 -11.54 -0.73 -1.22
N LEU A 40 -11.40 -1.07 0.07
CA LEU A 40 -10.13 -1.35 0.75
C LEU A 40 -10.11 -2.77 1.35
N GLU A 41 -9.38 -3.69 0.72
CA GLU A 41 -9.32 -5.12 1.10
C GLU A 41 -8.79 -5.35 2.52
N GLN A 42 -7.85 -4.53 3.00
CA GLN A 42 -7.28 -4.69 4.34
C GLN A 42 -8.31 -4.53 5.46
N LEU A 43 -9.44 -3.87 5.19
CA LEU A 43 -10.53 -3.72 6.15
C LEU A 43 -11.18 -5.07 6.47
N ARG A 44 -11.22 -6.02 5.52
CA ARG A 44 -11.73 -7.38 5.78
C ARG A 44 -10.94 -8.08 6.89
N ALA A 45 -9.62 -7.87 6.94
CA ALA A 45 -8.78 -8.44 8.00
C ALA A 45 -9.12 -7.80 9.37
N LEU A 46 -9.23 -6.47 9.41
CA LEU A 46 -9.58 -5.74 10.64
C LEU A 46 -10.97 -6.12 11.16
N ASP A 47 -11.96 -6.23 10.27
CA ASP A 47 -13.33 -6.61 10.61
C ASP A 47 -13.43 -8.05 11.15
N ASN A 48 -12.47 -8.91 10.80
CA ASN A 48 -12.34 -10.28 11.34
C ASN A 48 -11.37 -10.36 12.54
N GLY A 49 -10.99 -9.22 13.13
CA GLY A 49 -10.18 -9.15 14.35
C GLY A 49 -8.68 -9.36 14.15
N VAL A 50 -8.20 -9.39 12.91
CA VAL A 50 -6.76 -9.45 12.61
C VAL A 50 -6.13 -8.08 12.87
N GLN A 51 -5.05 -8.04 13.64
CA GLN A 51 -4.28 -6.82 13.84
C GLN A 51 -3.29 -6.61 12.68
N ILE A 52 -3.23 -5.38 12.18
CA ILE A 52 -2.26 -4.96 11.15
C ILE A 52 -1.25 -4.02 11.80
N HIS A 53 0.01 -4.41 11.76
CA HIS A 53 1.12 -3.54 12.15
C HIS A 53 1.54 -2.68 10.96
N CYS A 54 1.68 -1.37 11.19
CA CYS A 54 2.16 -0.40 10.22
C CYS A 54 3.41 0.30 10.78
N GLU A 55 4.40 0.52 9.94
CA GLU A 55 5.66 1.19 10.28
C GLU A 55 6.04 2.15 9.15
N GLU A 56 6.77 3.22 9.47
CA GLU A 56 7.26 4.14 8.46
C GLU A 56 8.28 3.45 7.53
N ALA A 57 8.15 3.69 6.23
CA ALA A 57 9.11 3.16 5.26
C ALA A 57 10.50 3.77 5.51
N SER A 58 11.54 2.94 5.48
CA SER A 58 12.93 3.37 5.72
C SER A 58 13.50 4.29 4.65
N GLY A 59 12.83 4.43 3.51
CA GLY A 59 13.24 5.27 2.40
C GLY A 59 12.08 5.74 1.54
N SER A 60 12.36 6.66 0.62
CA SER A 60 11.38 7.09 -0.37
C SER A 60 11.09 5.96 -1.34
N LEU A 61 9.81 5.64 -1.48
CA LEU A 61 9.34 4.67 -2.47
C LEU A 61 8.95 5.43 -3.73
N PRO A 62 9.53 5.09 -4.90
CA PRO A 62 9.09 5.66 -6.16
C PRO A 62 7.64 5.28 -6.43
N SER A 63 6.93 6.09 -7.21
CA SER A 63 5.62 5.71 -7.74
C SER A 63 5.75 4.46 -8.61
N GLY A 64 4.67 3.67 -8.67
CA GLY A 64 4.53 2.58 -9.62
C GLY A 64 4.62 3.05 -11.07
N ILE A 65 4.67 2.10 -12.00
CA ILE A 65 4.61 2.38 -13.43
C ILE A 65 3.22 2.00 -13.92
N ASP A 66 2.35 3.00 -14.06
CA ASP A 66 0.97 2.79 -14.51
C ASP A 66 0.69 3.46 -15.87
N THR A 67 1.51 4.44 -16.28
CA THR A 67 1.38 5.12 -17.58
C THR A 67 2.64 5.03 -18.45
N MET A 68 2.53 5.48 -19.70
CA MET A 68 3.69 5.55 -20.61
C MET A 68 4.75 6.51 -20.07
N GLU A 69 4.32 7.64 -19.50
CA GLU A 69 5.19 8.66 -18.92
C GLU A 69 5.98 8.10 -17.72
N ASP A 70 5.37 7.26 -16.88
CA ASP A 70 6.08 6.58 -15.80
C ASP A 70 7.18 5.65 -16.33
N LEU A 71 6.87 4.90 -17.39
CA LEU A 71 7.81 3.99 -18.01
C LEU A 71 9.01 4.75 -18.60
N GLU A 72 8.76 5.84 -19.31
CA GLU A 72 9.81 6.69 -19.88
C GLU A 72 10.69 7.32 -18.79
N ARG A 73 10.07 7.83 -17.71
CA ARG A 73 10.78 8.34 -16.53
C ARG A 73 11.73 7.30 -15.95
N VAL A 74 11.27 6.07 -15.74
CA VAL A 74 12.10 5.00 -15.17
C VAL A 74 13.19 4.56 -16.16
N ARG A 75 12.89 4.46 -17.47
CA ARG A 75 13.89 4.15 -18.51
C ARG A 75 15.03 5.17 -18.54
N ALA A 76 14.72 6.46 -18.37
CA ALA A 76 15.72 7.51 -18.33
C ALA A 76 16.71 7.31 -17.18
N MET A 77 16.24 6.93 -15.98
CA MET A 77 17.08 6.65 -14.81
C MET A 77 18.12 5.57 -15.08
N PHE A 78 17.72 4.45 -15.70
CA PHE A 78 18.63 3.34 -16.03
C PHE A 78 19.59 3.63 -17.19
N THR A 79 19.23 4.55 -18.08
CA THR A 79 20.10 4.92 -19.21
C THR A 79 21.22 5.85 -18.75
N SER A 80 20.98 6.71 -17.77
CA SER A 80 22.01 7.53 -17.10
C SER A 80 23.01 6.73 -16.26
N GLU A 81 22.67 5.51 -15.84
CA GLU A 81 23.55 4.64 -15.03
C GLU A 81 24.49 3.76 -15.87
N LYS A 82 24.44 3.82 -17.21
CA LYS A 82 25.35 3.10 -18.11
C LYS A 82 26.75 3.74 -18.28
N THR A 83 27.31 4.31 -17.21
CA THR A 83 28.74 4.67 -17.16
C THR A 83 29.45 3.81 -16.13
N LEU A 84 29.78 2.59 -16.53
CA LEU A 84 30.84 1.75 -15.95
C LEU A 84 31.62 1.13 -17.11
#